data_AF-A0A7X5D6N5-F1
#
_entry.id   AF-A0A7X5D6N5-F1
#
_cell.length_a   1.000
_cell.length_b   1.000
_cell.length_c   1.000
_cell.angle_alpha   90.00
_cell.angle_beta   90.00
_cell.angle_gamma   90.00
#
_symmetry.space_group_name_H-M   'P 1'
#
loop_
_entity.id
_entity.type
_entity.pdbx_description
1 polymer ?
#
loop_
_entity_poly.entity_id
_entity_poly.type
_entity_poly.pdbx_seq_one_letter_code
_entity_poly.pdbx_strand_id
1 'polypeptide(L)'
;MNYEEIGKRMKEIRISKNLSQEEFAEEIGITPSYLGQVERGQRKISLPTLEKISERTEIPIEIFICNMNTENELQRFWEAATKDLELDEKEELANAFKVLLTTLKHIVKRDKI
;
A
#
# COMPACT_ATOMS: atom_id res chain seq x y z
N MET A 1 -11.99 3.84 2.31
CA MET A 1 -10.65 4.07 2.88
C MET A 1 -10.41 3.08 4.01
N ASN A 2 -9.28 2.37 3.98
CA ASN A 2 -8.85 1.54 5.10
C ASN A 2 -8.05 2.44 6.07
N TYR A 3 -8.66 2.83 7.19
CA TYR A 3 -8.05 3.76 8.15
C TYR A 3 -6.92 3.17 8.96
N GLU A 4 -6.92 1.84 9.16
CA GLU A 4 -5.84 1.14 9.85
C GLU A 4 -4.56 1.16 9.02
N GLU A 5 -4.69 0.91 7.71
CA GLU A 5 -3.58 1.00 6.76
C GLU A 5 -3.06 2.45 6.61
N ILE A 6 -3.95 3.44 6.58
CA ILE A 6 -3.54 4.87 6.59
C ILE A 6 -2.73 5.20 7.84
N GLY A 7 -3.20 4.77 9.02
CA GLY A 7 -2.49 4.97 10.27
C GLY A 7 -1.11 4.31 10.29
N LYS A 8 -1.02 3.08 9.78
CA LYS A 8 0.24 2.35 9.62
C LYS A 8 1.22 3.10 8.72
N ARG A 9 0.77 3.64 7.58
CA ARG A 9 1.63 4.44 6.69
C ARG A 9 2.10 5.75 7.29
N MET A 10 1.23 6.44 8.02
CA MET A 10 1.65 7.63 8.76
C MET A 10 2.78 7.30 9.73
N LYS A 11 2.68 6.16 10.43
CA LYS A 11 3.74 5.66 11.32
C LYS A 11 5.03 5.32 10.55
N GLU A 12 4.93 4.67 9.39
CA GLU A 12 6.08 4.31 8.56
C GLU A 12 6.82 5.55 8.05
N ILE A 13 6.10 6.56 7.57
CA ILE A 13 6.67 7.86 7.13
C ILE A 13 7.35 8.57 8.30
N ARG A 14 6.72 8.57 9.47
CA ARG A 14 7.31 9.18 10.67
C ARG A 14 8.62 8.51 11.05
N ILE A 15 8.64 7.17 11.07
CA ILE A 15 9.83 6.40 11.43
C ILE A 15 10.93 6.58 10.37
N SER A 16 10.60 6.63 9.08
CA SER A 16 11.62 6.85 8.02
C SER A 16 12.28 8.22 8.11
N LYS A 17 11.60 9.22 8.69
CA LYS A 17 12.13 10.54 9.03
C LYS A 17 12.86 10.59 10.39
N ASN A 18 12.93 9.48 11.14
CA ASN A 18 13.47 9.41 12.51
C ASN A 18 12.79 10.36 13.52
N LEU A 19 11.48 10.61 13.37
CA LEU A 19 10.74 11.52 14.23
C LEU A 19 9.96 10.79 15.34
N SER A 20 9.91 11.39 16.53
CA SER A 20 8.96 11.06 17.59
C SER A 20 7.52 11.41 17.18
N GLN A 21 6.54 10.88 17.92
CA GLN A 21 5.13 11.25 17.68
C GLN A 21 4.90 12.73 17.95
N GLU A 22 5.61 13.30 18.92
CA GLU A 22 5.58 14.72 19.26
C GLU A 22 6.09 15.58 18.10
N GLU A 23 7.28 15.30 17.59
CA GLU A 23 7.89 16.05 16.49
C GLU A 23 7.07 15.96 15.20
N PHE A 24 6.58 14.77 14.85
CA PHE A 24 5.79 14.60 13.64
C PHE A 24 4.40 15.22 13.77
N ALA A 25 3.77 15.15 14.95
CA ALA A 25 2.49 15.80 15.20
C ALA A 25 2.61 17.32 15.08
N GLU A 26 3.72 17.91 15.54
CA GLU A 26 4.03 19.32 15.34
C GLU A 26 4.19 19.66 13.84
N GLU A 27 4.99 18.89 13.10
CA GLU A 27 5.21 19.06 11.65
C GLU A 27 3.88 19.06 10.87
N ILE A 28 3.00 18.11 11.17
CA ILE A 28 1.72 17.94 10.44
C ILE A 28 0.56 18.73 11.07
N GLY A 29 0.82 19.45 12.17
CA GLY A 29 -0.12 20.32 12.89
C GLY A 29 -1.34 19.62 13.48
N ILE A 30 -1.12 18.48 14.14
CA ILE A 30 -2.13 17.81 14.95
C ILE A 30 -1.60 17.57 16.37
N THR A 31 -2.43 17.06 17.27
CA THR A 31 -1.94 16.73 18.62
C THR A 31 -1.22 15.37 18.62
N PRO A 32 -0.17 15.19 19.45
CA PRO A 32 0.51 13.89 19.56
C PRO A 32 -0.44 12.75 19.96
N SER A 33 -1.41 13.05 20.83
CA SER A 33 -2.46 12.10 21.22
C SER A 33 -3.34 11.68 20.04
N TYR A 34 -3.76 12.63 19.19
CA TYR A 34 -4.55 12.33 18.01
C TYR A 34 -3.74 11.53 16.99
N LEU A 35 -2.48 11.92 16.72
CA LEU A 35 -1.56 11.15 15.89
C LEU A 35 -1.43 9.71 16.39
N GLY A 36 -1.17 9.52 17.68
CA GLY A 36 -1.03 8.19 18.27
C GLY A 36 -2.29 7.33 18.14
N GLN A 37 -3.48 7.92 18.26
CA GLN A 37 -4.74 7.22 18.02
C GLN A 37 -4.93 6.86 16.54
N VAL A 38 -4.53 7.75 15.61
CA VAL A 38 -4.58 7.49 14.17
C VAL A 38 -3.62 6.38 13.78
N GLU A 39 -2.36 6.42 14.24
CA GLU A 39 -1.33 5.41 13.93
C GLU A 39 -1.70 4.00 14.42
N ARG A 40 -2.50 3.90 15.49
CA ARG A 40 -3.01 2.62 16.01
C ARG A 40 -4.36 2.20 15.41
N GLY A 41 -4.89 2.93 14.42
CA GLY A 41 -6.20 2.67 13.83
C GLY A 41 -7.40 2.96 14.76
N GLN A 42 -7.17 3.60 15.92
CA GLN A 42 -8.20 3.88 16.93
C GLN A 42 -9.02 5.13 16.58
N ARG A 43 -8.45 6.06 15.81
CA ARG A 43 -9.15 7.24 15.28
C ARG A 43 -9.09 7.28 13.77
N LYS A 44 -10.22 7.61 13.16
CA LYS A 44 -10.29 7.98 11.75
C LYS A 44 -9.73 9.39 11.56
N ILE A 45 -8.93 9.55 10.51
CA ILE A 45 -8.49 10.84 9.98
C ILE A 45 -9.41 11.24 8.82
N SER A 46 -9.82 12.51 8.78
CA SER A 46 -10.69 13.01 7.72
C SER A 46 -9.85 13.32 6.47
N LEU A 47 -10.47 13.23 5.29
CA LEU A 47 -9.85 13.63 4.02
C LEU A 47 -9.32 15.07 4.06
N PRO A 48 -10.09 16.08 4.54
CA PRO A 48 -9.58 17.45 4.63
C PRO A 48 -8.38 17.62 5.56
N THR A 49 -8.30 16.83 6.64
CA THR A 49 -7.10 16.82 7.49
C THR A 49 -5.93 16.18 6.75
N LEU A 50 -6.16 15.07 6.04
CA LEU A 50 -5.13 14.37 5.27
C LEU A 50 -4.58 15.25 4.11
N GLU A 51 -5.42 16.01 3.43
CA GLU A 51 -5.03 17.01 2.42
C GLU A 51 -4.10 18.06 3.02
N LYS A 52 -4.47 18.64 4.17
CA LYS A 52 -3.61 19.62 4.87
C LYS A 52 -2.26 19.02 5.27
N ILE A 53 -2.23 17.75 5.67
CA ILE A 53 -0.99 17.05 6.00
C ILE A 53 -0.15 16.85 4.74
N SER A 54 -0.77 16.43 3.63
CA SER A 54 -0.11 16.27 2.33
C SER A 54 0.54 17.58 1.87
N GLU A 55 -0.20 18.69 1.93
CA GLU A 55 0.32 20.03 1.60
C GLU A 55 1.51 20.44 2.48
N ARG A 56 1.45 20.19 3.78
CA ARG A 56 2.52 20.57 4.74
C ARG A 56 3.78 19.74 4.62
N THR A 57 3.61 18.45 4.32
CA THR A 57 4.73 17.50 4.28
C THR A 57 5.33 17.37 2.88
N GLU A 58 4.69 17.97 1.87
CA GLU A 58 4.96 17.77 0.44
C GLU A 58 4.90 16.29 0.01
N ILE A 59 4.20 15.46 0.79
CA ILE A 59 3.99 14.05 0.50
C ILE A 59 2.65 13.92 -0.23
N PRO A 60 2.60 13.32 -1.43
CA PRO A 60 1.35 13.11 -2.15
C PRO A 60 0.32 12.36 -1.30
N ILE A 61 -0.94 12.80 -1.33
CA ILE A 61 -2.01 12.22 -0.52
C ILE A 61 -2.21 10.73 -0.83
N GLU A 62 -1.92 10.33 -2.06
CA GLU A 62 -1.91 8.95 -2.56
C GLU A 62 -1.01 8.05 -1.72
N ILE A 63 0.13 8.54 -1.23
CA ILE A 63 1.03 7.74 -0.38
C ILE A 63 0.30 7.29 0.89
N PHE A 64 -0.55 8.15 1.46
CA PHE A 64 -1.32 7.78 2.64
C PHE A 64 -2.49 6.86 2.29
N ILE A 65 -3.18 7.10 1.18
CA ILE A 65 -4.48 6.45 0.86
C ILE A 65 -4.35 5.20 -0.02
N CYS A 66 -3.43 5.18 -0.98
CA CYS A 66 -3.36 4.16 -2.02
C CYS A 66 -2.99 2.82 -1.42
N ASN A 67 -3.90 1.85 -1.51
CA ASN A 67 -3.66 0.52 -0.98
C ASN A 67 -2.58 -0.18 -1.83
N MET A 68 -1.30 -0.03 -1.47
CA MET A 68 -0.15 -0.76 -2.03
C MET A 68 -0.16 -2.21 -1.51
N ASN A 69 -1.32 -2.86 -1.54
CA ASN A 69 -1.35 -4.30 -1.35
C ASN A 69 -0.93 -4.89 -2.70
N THR A 70 0.28 -5.43 -2.79
CA THR A 70 0.79 -6.08 -4.01
C THR A 70 -0.16 -7.19 -4.50
N GLU A 71 -0.92 -7.81 -3.60
CA GLU A 71 -2.00 -8.75 -3.94
C GLU A 71 -3.14 -8.07 -4.73
N ASN A 72 -3.50 -6.83 -4.39
CA ASN A 72 -4.51 -6.06 -5.12
C ASN A 72 -3.97 -5.56 -6.48
N GLU A 73 -2.66 -5.45 -6.67
CA GLU A 73 -2.08 -5.10 -7.98
C GLU A 73 -2.07 -6.29 -8.93
N LEU A 74 -1.65 -7.46 -8.46
CA LEU A 74 -1.69 -8.69 -9.26
C LEU A 74 -3.12 -9.07 -9.63
N GLN A 75 -4.06 -8.95 -8.69
CA GLN A 75 -5.47 -9.16 -8.97
C GLN A 75 -5.98 -8.16 -10.01
N ARG A 76 -5.71 -6.86 -9.85
CA ARG A 76 -6.12 -5.83 -10.83
C ARG A 76 -5.48 -6.04 -12.19
N PHE A 77 -4.22 -6.43 -12.23
CA PHE A 77 -3.52 -6.77 -13.47
C PHE A 77 -4.18 -7.97 -14.15
N TRP A 78 -4.45 -9.05 -13.40
CA TRP A 78 -5.11 -10.24 -13.92
C TRP A 78 -6.50 -9.90 -14.47
N GLU A 79 -7.31 -9.18 -13.69
CA GLU A 79 -8.65 -8.73 -14.09
C GLU A 79 -8.59 -7.86 -15.35
N ALA A 80 -7.65 -6.91 -15.43
CA ALA A 80 -7.49 -6.03 -16.59
C ALA A 80 -6.99 -6.79 -17.84
N ALA A 81 -6.03 -7.71 -17.67
CA ALA A 81 -5.44 -8.48 -18.76
C ALA A 81 -6.38 -9.56 -19.31
N THR A 82 -7.34 -10.01 -18.51
CA THR A 82 -8.29 -11.08 -18.87
C THR A 82 -9.73 -10.59 -19.02
N LYS A 83 -9.98 -9.28 -18.98
CA LYS A 83 -11.34 -8.71 -18.98
C LYS A 83 -12.20 -9.18 -20.17
N ASP A 84 -11.57 -9.45 -21.30
CA ASP A 84 -12.22 -9.80 -22.58
C ASP A 84 -12.27 -11.32 -22.82
N LEU A 85 -11.89 -12.14 -21.84
CA LEU A 85 -11.86 -13.61 -21.94
C LEU A 85 -13.02 -14.27 -21.18
N GLU A 86 -13.51 -15.38 -21.72
CA GLU A 86 -14.45 -16.26 -21.04
C GLU A 86 -13.78 -17.05 -19.91
N LEU A 87 -14.59 -17.71 -19.06
CA LEU A 87 -14.08 -18.37 -17.86
C LEU A 87 -13.12 -19.53 -18.16
N ASP A 88 -13.44 -20.34 -19.16
CA ASP A 88 -12.61 -21.45 -19.63
C ASP A 88 -11.28 -20.96 -20.23
N GLU A 89 -11.31 -19.91 -21.04
CA GLU A 89 -10.11 -19.26 -21.59
C GLU A 89 -9.19 -18.69 -20.48
N LYS A 90 -9.79 -18.13 -19.42
CA LYS A 90 -9.05 -17.67 -18.23
C LYS A 90 -8.37 -18.82 -17.49
N GLU A 91 -9.04 -19.95 -17.35
CA GLU A 91 -8.47 -21.14 -16.70
C GLU A 91 -7.28 -21.70 -17.49
N GLU A 92 -7.39 -21.77 -18.82
CA GLU A 92 -6.29 -22.19 -19.69
C GLU A 92 -5.07 -21.28 -19.54
N LEU A 93 -5.28 -19.96 -19.57
CA LEU A 93 -4.21 -18.98 -19.42
C LEU A 93 -3.53 -19.06 -18.04
N ALA A 94 -4.32 -19.26 -16.98
CA ALA A 94 -3.80 -19.40 -15.61
C ALA A 94 -2.90 -20.64 -15.48
N ASN A 95 -3.29 -21.75 -16.11
CA ASN A 95 -2.49 -22.98 -16.15
C ASN A 95 -1.18 -22.79 -16.90
N ALA A 96 -1.21 -22.12 -18.06
CA ALA A 96 0.01 -21.81 -18.82
C ALA A 96 0.96 -20.92 -18.01
N PHE A 97 0.44 -19.88 -17.36
CA PHE A 97 1.23 -18.98 -16.53
C PHE A 97 1.84 -19.70 -15.32
N LYS A 98 1.10 -20.61 -14.69
CA LYS A 98 1.61 -21.45 -13.59
C LYS A 98 2.81 -22.31 -14.01
N VAL A 99 2.74 -22.92 -15.20
CA VAL A 99 3.87 -23.69 -15.76
C VAL A 99 5.06 -22.78 -16.00
N LEU A 100 4.86 -21.64 -16.66
CA LEU A 100 5.92 -20.67 -16.95
C LEU A 100 6.62 -20.20 -15.66
N LEU A 101 5.85 -19.78 -14.65
CA LEU A 101 6.39 -19.35 -13.36
C LEU A 101 7.17 -20.45 -12.67
N THR A 102 6.71 -21.70 -12.77
CA THR A 102 7.42 -22.86 -12.22
C THR A 102 8.77 -23.02 -12.89
N THR A 103 8.84 -22.94 -14.22
CA THR A 103 10.09 -23.00 -14.98
C THR A 103 11.04 -21.86 -14.62
N LEU A 104 10.54 -20.62 -14.61
CA LEU A 104 11.34 -19.44 -14.27
C LEU A 104 11.91 -19.51 -12.85
N LYS A 105 11.13 -20.01 -11.88
CA LYS A 105 11.62 -20.22 -10.50
C LYS A 105 12.79 -21.19 -10.43
N HIS A 106 12.80 -22.23 -11.25
CA HIS A 106 13.93 -23.17 -11.31
C HIS A 106 15.18 -22.50 -11.90
N ILE A 107 15.02 -21.70 -12.96
CA ILE A 107 16.14 -20.97 -13.58
C ILE A 107 16.76 -19.97 -12.59
N VAL A 108 15.94 -19.12 -11.97
CA VAL A 108 16.41 -18.10 -11.03
C VAL A 108 17.07 -18.72 -9.78
N LYS A 109 16.64 -19.90 -9.34
CA LYS A 109 17.28 -20.62 -8.22
C LYS A 109 18.59 -21.30 -8.61
N ARG A 110 18.74 -21.69 -9.87
CA ARG A 110 19.97 -22.32 -10.39
C ARG A 110 21.11 -21.33 -10.53
N ASP A 111 20.82 -20.08 -10.88
CA ASP A 111 21.83 -19.02 -11.06
C ASP A 111 22.34 -18.40 -9.74
N LYS A 112 21.87 -18.88 -8.58
CA LYS A 112 22.31 -18.47 -7.23
C LYS A 112 23.36 -19.39 -6.59
N ILE A 113 23.91 -20.33 -7.37
CA ILE A 113 25.00 -21.26 -6.99
C ILE A 113 26.19 -20.95 -7.89
#